data_AF-A0A2N2FP92-F1
#
_entry.id   AF-A0A2N2FP92-F1
#
_cell.length_a   1.000
_cell.length_b   1.000
_cell.length_c   1.000
_cell.angle_alpha   90.00
_cell.angle_beta   90.00
_cell.angle_gamma   90.00
#
_symmetry.space_group_name_H-M   'P 1'
#
loop_
_entity.id
_entity.type
_entity.pdbx_description
1 polymer ?
#
loop_
_entity_poly.entity_id
_entity_poly.type
_entity_poly.pdbx_seq_one_letter_code
_entity_poly.pdbx_strand_id
1 'polypeptide(L)'
;MLGMLKTLEDTFAALAFADAGERQEAMQMAGVEETTVSVSDVYAAVAFAEVGCEAEAREMLGIRPVRLVPTPKVCGFLESVGLTGVRVAYGLAEA
;
A
#
# COMPACT_ATOMS: atom_id res chain seq x y z
N MET A 1 -2.86 20.09 7.79
CA MET A 1 -1.61 20.88 7.93
C MET A 1 -0.81 20.49 9.18
N LEU A 2 -1.43 20.39 10.36
CA LEU A 2 -0.75 19.99 11.61
C LEU A 2 -0.06 18.61 11.56
N GLY A 3 -0.66 17.60 10.90
CA GLY A 3 -0.05 16.27 10.82
C GLY A 3 1.27 16.22 10.06
N MET A 4 1.42 17.03 9.00
CA MET A 4 2.61 17.01 8.14
C MET A 4 3.84 17.65 8.81
N LEU A 5 3.61 18.72 9.58
CA LEU A 5 4.64 19.34 10.42
C LEU A 5 5.19 18.34 11.46
N LYS A 6 4.28 17.64 12.15
CA LYS A 6 4.65 16.62 13.11
C LYS A 6 5.46 15.48 12.47
N THR A 7 5.06 15.01 11.30
CA THR A 7 5.82 13.98 10.56
C THR A 7 7.24 14.45 10.23
N LEU A 8 7.42 15.70 9.82
CA LEU A 8 8.75 16.25 9.55
C LEU A 8 9.59 16.34 10.83
N GLU A 9 9.03 16.86 11.93
CA GLU A 9 9.71 16.93 13.22
C GLU A 9 10.15 15.54 13.71
N ASP A 10 9.25 14.56 13.67
CA ASP A 10 9.51 13.19 14.10
C ASP A 10 10.58 12.53 13.20
N THR A 11 10.61 12.85 11.90
CA THR A 11 11.64 12.35 10.95
C THR A 11 13.02 12.95 11.22
N PHE A 12 13.12 14.26 11.47
CA PHE A 12 14.40 14.88 11.79
C PHE A 12 14.93 14.44 13.15
N ALA A 13 14.04 14.23 14.12
CA ALA A 13 14.42 13.65 15.40
C ALA A 13 14.93 12.21 15.23
N ALA A 14 14.22 11.39 14.44
CA ALA A 14 14.66 10.03 14.14
C ALA A 14 16.09 9.99 13.54
N LEU A 15 16.41 10.91 12.63
CA LEU A 15 17.76 11.01 12.06
C LEU A 15 18.83 11.28 13.13
N ALA A 16 18.57 12.19 14.07
CA ALA A 16 19.51 12.48 15.16
C ALA A 16 19.73 11.27 16.08
N PHE A 17 18.68 10.49 16.36
CA PHE A 17 18.81 9.24 17.14
C PHE A 17 19.58 8.16 16.36
N ALA A 18 19.37 8.06 15.04
CA ALA A 18 20.12 7.15 14.19
C ALA A 18 21.62 7.49 14.18
N ASP A 19 21.98 8.77 14.08
CA ASP A 19 23.37 9.25 14.14
C ASP A 19 24.03 8.98 15.51
N ALA A 20 23.23 8.98 16.59
CA ALA A 20 23.68 8.63 17.93
C ALA A 20 23.83 7.11 18.16
N GLY A 21 23.44 6.27 17.20
CA GLY A 21 23.47 4.81 17.31
C GLY A 21 22.20 4.18 17.91
N GLU A 22 21.20 5.00 18.26
CA GLU A 22 19.91 4.56 18.83
C GLU A 22 18.94 4.19 17.70
N ARG A 23 19.27 3.10 17.00
CA ARG A 23 18.55 2.65 15.79
C ARG A 23 17.08 2.35 16.06
N GLN A 24 16.75 1.70 17.18
CA GLN A 24 15.39 1.24 17.44
C GLN A 24 14.44 2.41 17.71
N GLU A 25 14.88 3.39 18.48
CA GLU A 25 14.19 4.63 18.79
C GLU A 25 13.99 5.47 17.53
N ALA A 26 15.02 5.60 16.69
CA ALA A 26 14.92 6.28 15.41
C ALA A 26 13.81 5.68 14.52
N MET A 27 13.76 4.35 14.42
CA MET A 27 12.75 3.66 13.63
C MET A 27 11.33 3.86 14.18
N GLN A 28 11.16 3.81 15.50
CA GLN A 28 9.86 4.09 16.14
C GLN A 28 9.39 5.52 15.89
N MET A 29 10.29 6.52 15.97
CA MET A 29 9.96 7.92 15.73
C MET A 29 9.58 8.17 14.27
N ALA A 30 10.29 7.57 13.32
CA ALA A 30 9.99 7.68 11.90
C ALA A 30 8.79 6.83 11.45
N GLY A 31 8.25 5.96 12.32
CA GLY A 31 7.16 5.06 11.98
C GLY A 31 7.54 4.04 10.91
N VAL A 32 8.80 3.62 10.86
CA VAL A 32 9.32 2.67 9.89
C VAL A 32 9.61 1.32 10.56
N GLU A 33 9.35 0.25 9.84
CA GLU A 33 9.61 -1.12 10.29
C GLU A 33 10.85 -1.70 9.62
N GLU A 34 11.50 -2.66 10.28
CA GLU A 34 12.60 -3.40 9.64
C GLU A 34 12.04 -4.25 8.51
N THR A 35 12.70 -4.18 7.36
CA THR A 35 12.44 -5.06 6.24
C THR A 35 13.64 -5.96 6.01
N THR A 36 13.36 -7.21 5.67
CA THR A 36 14.37 -8.17 5.24
C THR A 36 14.74 -8.00 3.76
N VAL A 37 14.01 -7.14 3.03
CA VAL A 37 14.20 -6.90 1.60
C VAL A 37 15.46 -6.05 1.40
N SER A 38 16.39 -6.55 0.58
CA SER A 38 17.59 -5.79 0.24
C SER A 38 17.29 -4.74 -0.83
N VAL A 39 18.14 -3.72 -0.94
CA VAL A 39 18.04 -2.72 -2.02
C VAL A 39 18.15 -3.38 -3.41
N SER A 40 18.93 -4.45 -3.54
CA SER A 40 19.04 -5.21 -4.79
C SER A 40 17.70 -5.85 -5.17
N ASP A 41 16.97 -6.40 -4.19
CA ASP A 41 15.65 -7.00 -4.42
C ASP A 41 14.63 -5.95 -4.88
N VAL A 42 14.72 -4.73 -4.32
CA VAL A 42 13.88 -3.60 -4.76
C VAL A 42 14.15 -3.24 -6.22
N TYR A 43 15.41 -3.11 -6.62
CA TYR A 43 15.73 -2.80 -8.02
C TYR A 43 15.29 -3.90 -8.99
N ALA A 44 15.49 -5.17 -8.62
CA ALA A 44 15.03 -6.28 -9.43
C ALA A 44 13.49 -6.32 -9.53
N ALA A 45 12.77 -6.10 -8.43
CA ALA A 45 11.32 -6.02 -8.44
C ALA A 45 10.80 -4.89 -9.33
N VAL A 46 11.45 -3.71 -9.31
CA VAL A 46 11.10 -2.60 -10.22
C VAL A 46 11.30 -3.01 -11.68
N ALA A 47 12.44 -3.63 -12.01
CA ALA A 47 12.71 -4.08 -13.39
C ALA A 47 11.66 -5.10 -13.87
N PHE A 48 11.24 -6.04 -13.02
CA PHE A 48 10.15 -6.97 -13.34
C PHE A 48 8.82 -6.24 -13.55
N ALA A 49 8.48 -5.27 -12.69
CA ALA A 49 7.26 -4.50 -12.83
C ALA A 49 7.24 -3.68 -14.15
N GLU A 50 8.38 -3.08 -14.54
CA GLU A 50 8.50 -2.30 -15.78
C GLU A 50 8.26 -3.12 -17.05
N VAL A 51 8.55 -4.43 -17.02
CA VAL A 51 8.28 -5.34 -18.14
C VAL A 51 6.92 -6.04 -18.04
N GLY A 52 6.07 -5.65 -17.08
CA GLY A 52 4.73 -6.21 -16.89
C GLY A 52 4.67 -7.50 -16.07
N CYS A 53 5.78 -7.92 -15.47
CA CYS A 53 5.86 -9.08 -14.56
C CYS A 53 5.53 -8.65 -13.12
N GLU A 54 4.32 -8.14 -12.90
CA GLU A 54 3.91 -7.63 -11.60
C GLU A 54 3.81 -8.70 -10.51
N ALA A 55 3.50 -9.96 -10.88
CA ALA A 55 3.35 -11.04 -9.91
C ALA A 55 4.71 -11.40 -9.30
N GLU A 56 5.73 -11.52 -10.15
CA GLU A 56 7.11 -11.79 -9.80
C GLU A 56 7.70 -10.64 -8.98
N ALA A 57 7.45 -9.40 -9.37
CA ALA A 57 7.86 -8.22 -8.61
C ALA A 57 7.28 -8.21 -7.18
N ARG A 58 5.99 -8.53 -7.03
CA ARG A 58 5.34 -8.62 -5.71
C ARG A 58 5.85 -9.77 -4.87
N GLU A 59 6.10 -10.93 -5.49
CA GLU A 59 6.68 -12.09 -4.83
C GLU A 59 8.06 -11.79 -4.28
N MET A 60 8.93 -11.13 -5.08
CA MET A 60 10.26 -10.70 -4.65
C MET A 60 10.23 -9.78 -3.42
N LEU A 61 9.23 -8.91 -3.32
CA LEU A 61 9.05 -8.00 -2.19
C LEU A 61 8.31 -8.65 -1.00
N GLY A 62 7.94 -9.94 -1.10
CA GLY A 62 7.13 -10.62 -0.08
C GLY A 62 5.72 -10.04 0.07
N ILE A 63 5.28 -9.22 -0.89
CA ILE A 63 3.98 -8.57 -0.88
C ILE A 63 2.96 -9.62 -1.32
N ARG A 64 2.25 -10.19 -0.35
CA ARG A 64 1.11 -11.04 -0.65
C ARG A 64 -0.02 -10.17 -1.20
N PRO A 65 -0.74 -10.62 -2.24
CA PRO A 65 -1.96 -9.93 -2.65
C PRO A 65 -2.91 -9.96 -1.47
N VAL A 66 -3.09 -8.80 -0.83
CA VAL A 66 -4.19 -8.61 0.10
C VAL A 66 -5.42 -8.70 -0.77
N ARG A 67 -6.19 -9.78 -0.62
CA ARG A 67 -7.56 -9.78 -1.12
C ARG A 67 -8.18 -8.55 -0.47
N LEU A 68 -8.42 -7.51 -1.26
CA LEU A 68 -9.29 -6.43 -0.87
C LEU A 68 -10.66 -7.09 -0.69
N VAL A 69 -10.91 -7.62 0.51
CA VAL A 69 -12.26 -7.99 0.91
C VAL A 69 -12.99 -6.67 0.83
N PRO A 70 -13.95 -6.50 -0.10
CA PRO A 70 -14.70 -5.27 -0.17
C PRO A 70 -15.26 -5.05 1.23
N THR A 71 -14.99 -3.88 1.80
CA THR A 71 -15.59 -3.49 3.08
C THR A 71 -17.09 -3.72 2.91
N PRO A 72 -17.74 -4.59 3.71
CA PRO A 72 -19.15 -4.89 3.52
C PRO A 72 -19.95 -3.72 4.05
N LYS A 73 -19.97 -2.61 3.30
CA LYS A 73 -20.73 -1.37 3.54
C LYS A 73 -20.39 -0.33 2.47
N VAL A 74 -20.86 -0.58 1.26
CA VAL A 74 -21.33 0.50 0.39
C VAL A 74 -22.66 -0.02 -0.09
N CYS A 75 -23.76 0.66 0.25
CA CYS A 75 -25.06 0.36 -0.32
C CYS A 75 -24.85 0.18 -1.82
N GLY A 76 -25.19 -0.98 -2.37
CA GLY A 76 -24.87 -1.29 -3.77
C GLY A 76 -25.38 -0.16 -4.65
N PHE A 77 -24.71 0.17 -5.76
CA PHE A 77 -25.17 1.22 -6.68
C PHE A 77 -26.69 1.15 -6.93
N LEU A 78 -27.22 -0.07 -7.10
CA LEU A 78 -28.65 -0.34 -7.24
C LEU A 78 -29.50 0.11 -6.04
N GLU A 79 -29.03 -0.07 -4.81
CA GLU A 79 -29.69 0.48 -3.61
C GLU A 79 -29.62 2.01 -3.60
N SER A 80 -28.49 2.60 -4.02
CA SER A 80 -28.31 4.06 -4.05
C SER A 80 -29.22 4.76 -5.06
N VAL A 81 -29.60 4.06 -6.14
CA VAL A 81 -30.54 4.56 -7.17
C VAL A 81 -31.98 4.04 -6.98
N GLY A 82 -32.28 3.39 -5.85
CA GLY A 82 -33.64 2.91 -5.52
C GLY A 82 -34.13 1.70 -6.32
N LEU A 83 -33.22 0.95 -6.94
CA LEU A 83 -33.48 -0.25 -7.74
C LEU A 83 -33.25 -1.55 -6.97
N THR A 84 -33.41 -1.52 -5.64
CA THR A 84 -33.33 -2.71 -4.78
C THR A 84 -34.36 -3.76 -5.25
N GLY A 85 -33.87 -4.96 -5.59
CA GLY A 85 -34.73 -6.08 -6.02
C GLY A 85 -34.92 -6.22 -7.54
N VAL A 86 -34.32 -5.35 -8.36
CA VAL A 86 -34.34 -5.48 -9.83
C VAL A 86 -33.29 -6.49 -10.29
N ARG A 87 -33.70 -7.47 -11.11
CA ARG A 87 -32.77 -8.42 -11.75
C ARG A 87 -32.06 -7.72 -12.91
N VAL A 88 -30.77 -7.43 -12.76
CA VAL A 88 -29.94 -6.85 -13.83
C VAL A 88 -29.39 -7.98 -14.70
N ALA A 89 -29.68 -7.95 -15.99
CA ALA A 89 -29.03 -8.80 -16.99
C ALA A 89 -27.96 -7.96 -17.70
N TYR A 90 -26.71 -8.40 -17.66
CA TYR A 90 -25.63 -7.77 -18.41
C TYR A 90 -25.51 -8.45 -19.78
N GLY A 91 -25.55 -7.65 -20.84
CA GLY A 91 -25.16 -8.07 -22.19
C GLY A 91 -23.78 -7.52 -22.52
N LEU A 92 -22.97 -8.30 -23.23
CA LEU A 92 -21.73 -7.80 -23.83
C LEU A 92 -22.12 -6.95 -25.04
N ALA A 93 -21.71 -5.68 -25.06
CA ALA A 93 -21.74 -4.87 -26.27
C ALA A 93 -20.42 -5.13 -27.02
N GLU A 94 -20.50 -5.66 -28.23
CA GLU A 94 -19.35 -5.73 -29.14
C GLU A 94 -18.96 -4.30 -29.57
N ALA A 95 -17.67 -4.02 -29.59
CA ALA A 95 -17.08 -2.80 -30.14
C ALA A 95 -16.35 -3.13 -31.45
#